data_AF-A0A7S2IL73-F1
#
_entry.id   AF-A0A7S2IL73-F1
#
_cell.length_a   1.000
_cell.length_b   1.000
_cell.length_c   1.000
_cell.angle_alpha   90.00
_cell.angle_beta   90.00
_cell.angle_gamma   90.00
#
_symmetry.space_group_name_H-M   'P 1'
#
loop_
_entity.id
_entity.type
_entity.pdbx_description
1 polymer ?
#
loop_
_entity_poly.entity_id
_entity_poly.type
_entity_poly.pdbx_seq_one_letter_code
_entity_poly.pdbx_strand_id
1 'polypeptide(L)'
;YTGDIAIDQVAFGAPGSAPAPLPTPSPTPRPTPAPTPKPTMAPAPQPATGAGSCSFEQNPVHGKFCGTWYQDKRDKFDWTRRSGGTPSWSTGPSNPANGRFYVYIETSHPRRLGDTAGLISVPLQLAGPTKLKFKYHMY
;
A
#
# COMPACT_ATOMS: atom_id res chain seq x y z
N TYR A 1 -11.48 0.60 -24.35
CA TYR A 1 -10.48 0.95 -23.33
C TYR A 1 -9.52 -0.23 -23.28
N THR A 2 -8.38 -0.10 -23.95
CA THR A 2 -7.32 -1.12 -24.01
C THR A 2 -6.14 -0.51 -23.28
N GLY A 3 -5.80 -1.05 -22.10
CA GLY A 3 -4.77 -0.43 -21.27
C GLY A 3 -4.90 -0.86 -19.82
N ASP A 4 -4.63 -2.12 -19.56
CA ASP A 4 -4.52 -2.67 -18.22
C ASP A 4 -3.41 -1.94 -17.47
N ILE A 5 -3.69 -1.68 -16.20
CA ILE A 5 -2.74 -1.04 -15.31
C ILE A 5 -2.25 -2.09 -14.34
N ALA A 6 -0.94 -2.30 -14.30
CA ALA A 6 -0.29 -3.15 -13.33
C ALA A 6 0.61 -2.34 -12.40
N ILE A 7 0.69 -2.74 -11.14
CA ILE A 7 1.57 -2.19 -10.11
C ILE A 7 2.35 -3.32 -9.44
N ASP A 8 3.61 -3.05 -9.12
CA ASP A 8 4.52 -3.96 -8.46
C ASP A 8 5.51 -3.18 -7.58
N GLN A 9 6.19 -3.85 -6.65
CA GLN A 9 7.29 -3.32 -5.84
C GLN A 9 6.96 -2.00 -5.13
N VAL A 10 5.80 -1.94 -4.47
CA VAL A 10 5.40 -0.75 -3.72
C VAL A 10 6.28 -0.64 -2.48
N ALA A 11 6.90 0.50 -2.23
CA ALA A 11 7.77 0.69 -1.08
C ALA A 11 7.74 2.13 -0.56
N PHE A 12 7.75 2.27 0.76
CA PHE A 12 8.02 3.52 1.45
C PHE A 12 9.52 3.60 1.77
N GLY A 13 10.14 4.73 1.49
CA GLY A 13 11.54 4.99 1.83
C GLY A 13 11.71 6.32 2.54
N ALA A 14 12.73 6.42 3.39
CA ALA A 14 13.15 7.71 3.93
C ALA A 14 13.65 8.62 2.78
N PRO A 15 13.39 9.94 2.82
CA PRO A 15 14.09 10.89 1.98
C PRO A 15 15.59 10.77 2.28
N GLY A 16 16.42 10.86 1.23
CA GLY A 16 17.87 10.86 1.39
C GLY A 16 18.27 11.88 2.45
N SER A 17 19.09 11.46 3.39
CA SER A 17 19.47 12.23 4.58
C SER A 17 20.13 13.54 4.18
N ALA A 18 19.48 14.67 4.51
CA ALA A 18 20.22 15.89 4.79
C ALA A 18 20.98 15.70 6.12
N PRO A 19 22.20 16.25 6.30
CA PRO A 19 22.93 16.11 7.54
C PRO A 19 22.12 16.73 8.69
N ALA A 20 21.84 15.93 9.71
CA ALA A 20 21.09 16.37 10.88
C ALA A 20 21.93 17.36 11.72
N PRO A 21 21.36 18.50 12.16
CA PRO A 21 21.99 19.29 13.21
C PRO A 21 22.02 18.49 14.53
N LEU A 22 23.08 18.69 15.31
CA LEU A 22 23.38 18.00 16.57
C LEU A 22 22.24 18.17 17.61
N PRO A 23 21.83 17.12 18.34
CA PRO A 23 20.76 17.23 19.32
C PRO A 23 21.19 18.03 20.56
N THR A 24 20.37 19.01 20.96
CA THR A 24 20.44 19.67 22.27
C THR A 24 19.71 18.81 23.32
N PRO A 25 20.23 18.64 24.55
CA PRO A 25 19.57 17.82 25.57
C PRO A 25 18.21 18.40 25.99
N SER A 26 17.18 17.54 26.01
CA SER A 26 15.84 17.86 26.50
C SER A 26 15.75 17.69 28.02
N PRO A 27 15.05 18.58 28.76
CA PRO A 27 14.83 18.42 30.20
C PRO A 27 13.82 17.30 30.52
N THR A 28 14.04 16.67 31.67
CA THR A 28 13.28 15.53 32.23
C THR A 28 11.87 15.93 32.70
N PRO A 29 10.79 15.30 32.22
CA PRO A 29 9.44 15.55 32.75
C PRO A 29 9.16 14.78 34.05
N ARG A 30 8.39 15.41 34.94
CA ARG A 30 7.95 14.91 36.26
C ARG A 30 6.76 13.94 36.11
N PRO A 31 6.68 12.84 36.90
CA PRO A 31 5.60 11.87 36.77
C PRO A 31 4.23 12.44 37.19
N THR A 32 3.21 12.17 36.38
CA THR A 32 1.79 12.47 36.67
C THR A 32 1.05 11.17 37.05
N PRO A 33 0.09 11.17 38.00
CA PRO A 33 -0.65 9.99 38.41
C PRO A 33 -1.52 9.38 37.29
N ALA A 34 -1.66 8.05 37.32
CA ALA A 34 -2.40 7.27 36.35
C ALA A 34 -3.94 7.41 36.50
N PRO A 35 -4.70 7.61 35.41
CA PRO A 35 -6.16 7.53 35.45
C PRO A 35 -6.68 6.09 35.36
N THR A 36 -7.80 5.83 36.04
CA THR A 36 -8.55 4.56 36.18
C THR A 36 -9.02 3.97 34.83
N PRO A 37 -9.07 2.64 34.65
CA PRO A 37 -9.51 2.01 33.39
C PRO A 37 -10.98 2.28 33.06
N LYS A 38 -11.22 2.86 31.88
CA LYS A 38 -12.54 3.00 31.25
C LYS A 38 -12.89 1.70 30.49
N PRO A 39 -14.17 1.31 30.35
CA PRO A 39 -14.56 0.06 29.67
C PRO A 39 -14.00 -0.04 28.25
N THR A 40 -13.32 -1.16 27.97
CA THR A 40 -12.61 -1.44 26.73
C THR A 40 -13.59 -1.67 25.57
N MET A 41 -13.76 -0.67 24.71
CA MET A 41 -14.20 -0.92 23.33
C MET A 41 -13.07 -1.60 22.57
N ALA A 42 -13.43 -2.47 21.61
CA ALA A 42 -12.51 -3.19 20.74
C ALA A 42 -11.42 -2.26 20.16
N PRO A 43 -10.17 -2.73 20.00
CA PRO A 43 -9.08 -1.86 19.56
C PRO A 43 -9.39 -1.29 18.17
N ALA A 44 -9.40 0.04 18.05
CA ALA A 44 -9.26 0.68 16.76
C ALA A 44 -7.96 0.17 16.10
N PRO A 45 -7.93 -0.07 14.78
CA PRO A 45 -6.74 -0.55 14.11
C PRO A 45 -5.57 0.40 14.40
N GLN A 46 -4.54 -0.12 15.08
CA GLN A 46 -3.31 0.63 15.37
C GLN A 46 -2.67 1.12 14.06
N PRO A 47 -2.22 2.38 13.98
CA PRO A 47 -1.44 2.87 12.85
C PRO A 47 -0.16 2.04 12.72
N ALA A 48 0.06 1.44 11.55
CA ALA A 48 1.30 0.73 11.29
C ALA A 48 2.43 1.75 11.08
N THR A 49 3.54 1.60 11.79
CA THR A 49 4.74 2.42 11.64
C THR A 49 5.45 2.05 10.35
N GLY A 50 5.23 2.83 9.28
CA GLY A 50 6.10 2.99 8.10
C GLY A 50 6.70 1.74 7.41
N ALA A 51 6.22 0.54 7.71
CA ALA A 51 6.73 -0.73 7.21
C ALA A 51 5.71 -1.27 6.23
N GLY A 52 6.02 -1.24 4.94
CA GLY A 52 5.07 -1.70 3.94
C GLY A 52 5.65 -1.77 2.55
N SER A 53 6.83 -2.38 2.39
CA SER A 53 7.22 -2.85 1.06
C SER A 53 6.30 -4.00 0.68
N CYS A 54 5.67 -3.91 -0.49
CA CYS A 54 4.81 -4.94 -1.02
C CYS A 54 5.23 -5.30 -2.44
N SER A 55 5.83 -6.49 -2.55
CA SER A 55 6.22 -7.11 -3.82
C SER A 55 5.12 -8.00 -4.41
N PHE A 56 3.99 -8.17 -3.71
CA PHE A 56 2.89 -9.07 -4.08
C PHE A 56 3.27 -10.55 -4.25
N GLU A 57 4.47 -10.97 -3.83
CA GLU A 57 4.90 -12.37 -3.95
C GLU A 57 4.15 -13.29 -2.99
N GLN A 58 3.76 -12.79 -1.82
CA GLN A 58 2.96 -13.56 -0.86
C GLN A 58 1.46 -13.49 -1.19
N ASN A 59 0.75 -14.58 -0.90
CA ASN A 59 -0.71 -14.58 -0.96
C ASN A 59 -1.28 -13.58 0.07
N PRO A 60 -2.42 -12.93 -0.23
CA PRO A 60 -3.10 -12.09 0.74
C PRO A 60 -3.47 -12.87 2.00
N VAL A 61 -3.26 -12.25 3.16
CA VAL A 61 -3.67 -12.80 4.46
C VAL A 61 -4.75 -11.88 5.02
N HIS A 62 -5.90 -12.45 5.38
CA HIS A 62 -7.10 -11.70 5.81
C HIS A 62 -7.52 -10.58 4.84
N GLY A 63 -7.42 -10.83 3.52
CA GLY A 63 -7.80 -9.87 2.48
C GLY A 63 -6.83 -8.71 2.28
N LYS A 64 -5.61 -8.78 2.86
CA LYS A 64 -4.58 -7.75 2.73
C LYS A 64 -3.34 -8.28 2.02
N PHE A 65 -2.87 -7.57 1.01
CA PHE A 65 -1.56 -7.79 0.42
C PHE A 65 -0.49 -7.27 1.37
N CYS A 66 0.50 -8.11 1.66
CA CYS A 66 1.64 -7.78 2.52
C CYS A 66 1.21 -7.22 3.90
N GLY A 67 0.03 -7.63 4.39
CA GLY A 67 -0.58 -7.12 5.63
C GLY A 67 -0.99 -5.64 5.62
N THR A 68 -0.71 -4.90 4.55
CA THR A 68 -0.75 -3.43 4.50
C THR A 68 -1.81 -2.92 3.53
N TRP A 69 -1.87 -3.48 2.33
CA TRP A 69 -2.70 -2.98 1.25
C TRP A 69 -3.99 -3.80 1.15
N TYR A 70 -5.13 -3.13 1.11
CA TYR A 70 -6.45 -3.76 1.00
C TYR A 70 -7.26 -3.09 -0.10
N GLN A 71 -8.18 -3.83 -0.68
CA GLN A 71 -9.06 -3.31 -1.73
C GLN A 71 -10.06 -2.32 -1.15
N ASP A 72 -10.33 -1.24 -1.87
CA ASP A 72 -11.52 -0.44 -1.60
C ASP A 72 -12.76 -1.30 -1.88
N LYS A 73 -13.79 -1.15 -1.05
CA LYS A 73 -15.09 -1.83 -1.25
C LYS A 73 -16.18 -0.88 -1.75
N ARG A 74 -15.83 0.38 -1.96
CA ARG A 74 -16.72 1.44 -2.46
C ARG A 74 -16.51 1.72 -3.95
N ASP A 75 -15.51 1.08 -4.54
CA ASP A 75 -15.14 1.23 -5.94
C ASP A 75 -15.98 0.30 -6.85
N LYS A 76 -15.65 0.25 -8.13
CA LYS A 76 -16.42 -0.53 -9.11
C LYS A 76 -15.88 -1.94 -9.32
N PHE A 77 -14.61 -2.17 -9.03
CA PHE A 77 -13.94 -3.45 -9.20
C PHE A 77 -12.60 -3.50 -8.46
N ASP A 78 -12.18 -4.72 -8.12
CA ASP A 78 -10.97 -4.96 -7.32
C ASP A 78 -9.72 -5.16 -8.19
N TRP A 79 -8.54 -4.83 -7.63
CA TRP A 79 -7.24 -5.25 -8.18
C TRP A 79 -7.12 -6.78 -8.13
N THR A 80 -6.44 -7.40 -9.10
CA THR A 80 -6.23 -8.85 -9.13
C THR A 80 -4.75 -9.17 -9.07
N ARG A 81 -4.34 -10.11 -8.20
CA ARG A 81 -2.97 -10.63 -8.18
C ARG A 81 -2.78 -11.65 -9.28
N ARG A 82 -1.68 -11.54 -10.04
CA ARG A 82 -1.47 -12.35 -11.23
C ARG A 82 0.00 -12.67 -11.47
N SER A 83 0.23 -13.79 -12.14
CA SER A 83 1.50 -14.17 -12.76
C SER A 83 1.34 -14.25 -14.29
N GLY A 84 2.41 -14.01 -15.05
CA GLY A 84 2.38 -13.95 -16.52
C GLY A 84 1.56 -12.75 -17.05
N GLY A 85 1.23 -12.74 -18.34
CA GLY A 85 0.68 -11.53 -19.00
C GLY A 85 -0.84 -11.47 -19.10
N THR A 86 -1.45 -10.29 -18.92
CA THR A 86 -2.89 -10.08 -18.57
C THR A 86 -3.90 -10.83 -19.46
N PRO A 87 -5.15 -11.09 -18.99
CA PRO A 87 -6.10 -11.92 -19.72
C PRO A 87 -6.47 -11.37 -21.10
N SER A 88 -6.61 -10.05 -21.22
CA SER A 88 -6.87 -9.40 -22.49
C SER A 88 -5.59 -9.30 -23.34
N TRP A 89 -5.77 -9.28 -24.65
CA TRP A 89 -4.65 -9.29 -25.58
C TRP A 89 -4.16 -7.86 -25.83
N SER A 90 -2.84 -7.68 -25.86
CA SER A 90 -2.20 -6.40 -26.20
C SER A 90 -2.63 -5.22 -25.32
N THR A 91 -2.85 -5.47 -24.05
CA THR A 91 -3.44 -4.49 -23.11
C THR A 91 -2.70 -4.41 -21.78
N GLY A 92 -1.87 -5.38 -21.39
CA GLY A 92 -1.14 -5.35 -20.12
C GLY A 92 0.28 -5.89 -20.23
N PRO A 93 1.03 -5.92 -19.10
CA PRO A 93 2.38 -6.45 -19.12
C PRO A 93 2.36 -7.93 -19.52
N SER A 94 3.38 -8.40 -20.22
CA SER A 94 3.55 -9.83 -20.49
C SER A 94 4.05 -10.61 -19.25
N ASN A 95 4.68 -9.93 -18.30
CA ASN A 95 5.28 -10.49 -17.10
C ASN A 95 5.30 -9.47 -15.94
N PRO A 96 5.39 -9.94 -14.67
CA PRO A 96 5.67 -9.07 -13.53
C PRO A 96 6.94 -8.23 -13.73
N ALA A 97 7.03 -7.08 -13.06
CA ALA A 97 8.22 -6.24 -13.13
C ALA A 97 9.40 -6.86 -12.35
N ASN A 98 9.10 -7.59 -11.27
CA ASN A 98 10.05 -8.43 -10.54
C ASN A 98 9.34 -9.70 -10.06
N GLY A 99 10.10 -10.76 -9.78
CA GLY A 99 9.55 -11.97 -9.18
C GLY A 99 8.55 -12.70 -10.07
N ARG A 100 7.45 -13.17 -9.47
CA ARG A 100 6.44 -14.00 -10.12
C ARG A 100 5.06 -13.36 -10.12
N PHE A 101 4.81 -12.38 -9.26
CA PHE A 101 3.49 -11.82 -9.06
C PHE A 101 3.47 -10.30 -9.06
N TYR A 102 2.38 -9.74 -9.56
CA TYR A 102 2.04 -8.32 -9.50
C TYR A 102 0.55 -8.21 -9.23
N VAL A 103 0.06 -6.99 -9.01
CA VAL A 103 -1.38 -6.70 -9.03
C VAL A 103 -1.73 -5.86 -10.25
N TYR A 104 -2.89 -6.11 -10.84
CA TYR A 104 -3.37 -5.36 -11.99
C TYR A 104 -4.87 -5.15 -11.96
N ILE A 105 -5.30 -4.22 -12.80
CA ILE A 105 -6.68 -4.00 -13.14
C ILE A 105 -6.85 -4.20 -14.64
N GLU A 106 -7.87 -4.99 -14.99
CA GLU A 106 -8.33 -5.16 -16.36
C GLU A 106 -9.20 -3.96 -16.72
N THR A 107 -8.81 -3.18 -17.72
CA THR A 107 -9.58 -1.99 -18.14
C THR A 107 -10.43 -2.23 -19.39
N SER A 108 -10.37 -3.43 -19.96
CA SER A 108 -11.23 -3.83 -21.06
C SER A 108 -12.66 -4.14 -20.63
N HIS A 109 -13.50 -4.56 -21.58
CA HIS A 109 -14.91 -4.84 -21.33
C HIS A 109 -15.08 -5.82 -20.15
N PRO A 110 -15.98 -5.55 -19.18
CA PRO A 110 -17.10 -4.60 -19.22
C PRO A 110 -16.82 -3.22 -18.61
N ARG A 111 -15.56 -2.86 -18.36
CA ARG A 111 -15.23 -1.56 -17.74
C ARG A 111 -15.68 -0.38 -18.62
N ARG A 112 -16.12 0.67 -17.94
CA ARG A 112 -16.59 1.93 -18.52
C ARG A 112 -15.73 3.09 -18.04
N LEU A 113 -15.74 4.18 -18.81
CA LEU A 113 -15.11 5.42 -18.39
C LEU A 113 -15.69 5.87 -17.05
N GLY A 114 -14.81 6.17 -16.10
CA GLY A 114 -15.18 6.55 -14.74
C GLY A 114 -15.32 5.39 -13.75
N ASP A 115 -15.20 4.13 -14.19
CA ASP A 115 -15.04 3.02 -13.25
C ASP A 115 -13.71 3.15 -12.51
N THR A 116 -13.72 2.95 -11.20
CA THR A 116 -12.55 3.06 -10.33
C THR A 116 -12.23 1.73 -9.65
N ALA A 117 -10.94 1.55 -9.32
CA ALA A 117 -10.42 0.46 -8.50
C ALA A 117 -9.38 1.03 -7.52
N GLY A 118 -9.63 0.92 -6.22
CA GLY A 118 -8.81 1.49 -5.16
C GLY A 118 -8.00 0.42 -4.44
N LEU A 119 -6.69 0.67 -4.29
CA LEU A 119 -5.84 -0.11 -3.39
C LEU A 119 -5.36 0.81 -2.26
N ILE A 120 -5.84 0.54 -1.04
CA ILE A 120 -5.72 1.43 0.10
C ILE A 120 -4.73 0.82 1.10
N SER A 121 -3.78 1.62 1.59
CA SER A 121 -2.93 1.18 2.71
C SER A 121 -3.71 1.27 4.02
N VAL A 122 -3.37 0.44 5.00
CA VAL A 122 -3.71 0.73 6.40
C VAL A 122 -3.28 2.16 6.77
N PRO A 123 -3.89 2.79 7.79
CA PRO A 123 -3.43 4.09 8.28
C PRO A 123 -1.93 4.04 8.59
N LEU A 124 -1.16 4.89 7.90
CA LEU A 124 0.28 4.97 8.05
C LEU A 124 0.63 6.14 8.97
N GLN A 125 1.44 5.86 9.99
CA GLN A 125 2.05 6.92 10.78
C GLN A 125 3.43 7.24 10.22
N LEU A 126 3.54 8.40 9.58
CA LEU A 126 4.79 8.87 8.98
C LEU A 126 5.55 9.73 10.00
N ALA A 127 6.72 9.25 10.45
CA ALA A 127 7.53 9.93 11.46
C ALA A 127 8.33 11.14 10.92
N GLY A 128 8.24 11.41 9.62
CA GLY A 128 8.97 12.47 8.93
C GLY A 128 8.66 12.48 7.44
N PRO A 129 9.35 13.31 6.64
CA PRO A 129 9.19 13.25 5.20
C PRO A 129 9.45 11.82 4.72
N THR A 130 8.64 11.35 3.76
CA THR A 130 8.62 9.96 3.32
C THR A 130 8.42 9.95 1.80
N LYS A 131 9.08 9.01 1.10
CA LYS A 131 8.92 8.80 -0.34
C LYS A 131 8.16 7.50 -0.59
N LEU A 132 7.13 7.55 -1.41
CA LEU A 132 6.49 6.36 -1.98
C LEU A 132 7.10 6.09 -3.36
N LYS A 133 7.48 4.83 -3.61
CA LYS A 133 7.94 4.35 -4.91
C LYS A 133 7.21 3.07 -5.28
N PHE A 134 6.93 2.89 -6.55
CA PHE A 134 6.36 1.66 -7.09
C PHE A 134 6.74 1.51 -8.57
N LYS A 135 6.67 0.28 -9.07
CA LYS A 135 6.74 -0.03 -10.50
C LYS A 135 5.33 -0.07 -11.05
N TYR A 136 5.14 0.41 -12.27
CA TYR A 136 3.85 0.32 -12.96
C TYR A 136 4.06 -0.05 -14.43
N HIS A 137 3.02 -0.61 -15.02
CA HIS A 137 2.91 -0.82 -16.45
C HIS A 137 1.51 -0.38 -16.88
N MET A 138 1.44 0.42 -17.94
CA MET A 138 0.21 0.86 -18.57
C MET A 138 0.40 0.74 -20.08
N TYR A 139 -0.53 0.09 -20.75
CA TYR A 139 -0.59 0.05 -22.21
C TYR A 139 -1.58 1.10 -22.73
#